data_AF-A0A956IRX4-F1
#
_entry.id   AF-A0A956IRX4-F1
#
_cell.length_a   1.000
_cell.length_b   1.000
_cell.length_c   1.000
_cell.angle_alpha   90.00
_cell.angle_beta   90.00
_cell.angle_gamma   90.00
#
_symmetry.space_group_name_H-M   'P 1'
#
loop_
_entity.id
_entity.type
_entity.pdbx_description
1 polymer ?
#
loop_
_entity_poly.entity_id
_entity_poly.type
_entity_poly.pdbx_seq_one_letter_code
_entity_poly.pdbx_strand_id
1 'polypeptide(L)'
;DTWELVLDHDSCQSGADCDNGFCVDGNCCEVESCGSCETCGDTTNPGLCVPVVDAPDHDSCNTTCDSSGQCQPECSSDDECPGACNACQAGRCEVLADQPDPSGTCNGYLCDGVDPGCPTFCTNTSDCVEGVPCKGGLCTLQGEPCDDASSCGGLTCIDNVCCGSPCDVCGVCSALRGSPEDGECSPAPKGSPDDACPVGCSGTETACLDSAALPAGSPCEESSDCSSGSCVAGSCCDDSPAVCVQSTRAETQAHGFAAGTPHDCLCRAGAPAGRTEPLGLLAPLGGLGLLLRRRRRP
;
A
#
# COMPACT_ATOMS: atom_id res chain seq x y z
N ASP A 1 -52.27 -62.16 22.01
CA ASP A 1 -51.33 -61.37 21.24
C ASP A 1 -52.06 -60.21 20.59
N THR A 2 -52.09 -59.08 21.30
CA THR A 2 -52.50 -57.79 20.75
C THR A 2 -51.22 -57.08 20.34
N TRP A 3 -50.95 -57.05 19.03
CA TRP A 3 -49.90 -56.22 18.48
C TRP A 3 -50.48 -54.81 18.35
N GLU A 4 -49.82 -53.84 18.96
CA GLU A 4 -50.07 -52.41 18.75
C GLU A 4 -49.02 -51.93 17.76
N LEU A 5 -49.47 -51.29 16.68
CA LEU A 5 -48.58 -50.68 15.70
C LEU A 5 -48.16 -49.33 16.26
N VAL A 6 -46.95 -49.27 16.83
CA VAL A 6 -46.26 -48.00 17.09
C VAL A 6 -45.83 -47.46 15.73
N LEU A 7 -46.20 -46.23 15.42
CA LEU A 7 -45.86 -45.61 14.14
C LEU A 7 -44.59 -44.78 14.37
N ASP A 8 -43.69 -44.70 13.38
CA ASP A 8 -42.37 -44.00 13.41
C ASP A 8 -42.41 -42.45 13.59
N HIS A 9 -43.32 -41.95 14.43
CA HIS A 9 -43.69 -40.55 14.60
C HIS A 9 -44.08 -40.25 16.06
N ASP A 10 -44.07 -41.27 16.93
CA ASP A 10 -44.47 -41.11 18.31
C ASP A 10 -43.39 -40.35 19.07
N SER A 11 -43.83 -39.42 19.91
CA SER A 11 -42.95 -38.73 20.84
C SER A 11 -42.35 -39.75 21.82
N CYS A 12 -41.05 -39.69 22.03
CA CYS A 12 -40.32 -40.57 22.94
C CYS A 12 -39.67 -39.78 24.08
N GLN A 13 -39.45 -40.43 25.22
CA GLN A 13 -38.62 -39.91 26.31
C GLN A 13 -37.24 -40.56 26.34
N SER A 14 -37.12 -41.76 25.76
CA SER A 14 -35.89 -42.52 25.67
C SER A 14 -35.92 -43.44 24.46
N GLY A 15 -34.76 -43.97 24.07
CA GLY A 15 -34.68 -44.94 22.97
C GLY A 15 -35.54 -46.19 23.16
N ALA A 16 -35.89 -46.55 24.40
CA ALA A 16 -36.75 -47.72 24.68
C ALA A 16 -38.20 -47.55 24.24
N ASP A 17 -38.64 -46.31 23.96
CA ASP A 17 -39.98 -46.01 23.46
C ASP A 17 -40.07 -46.23 21.93
N CYS A 18 -38.94 -46.40 21.26
CA CYS A 18 -38.84 -46.51 19.81
C CYS A 18 -38.46 -47.94 19.40
N ASP A 19 -39.12 -48.46 18.36
CA ASP A 19 -38.87 -49.83 17.86
C ASP A 19 -37.42 -50.07 17.42
N ASN A 20 -36.75 -49.01 16.96
CA ASN A 20 -35.36 -49.03 16.53
C ASN A 20 -34.36 -48.65 17.63
N GLY A 21 -34.82 -48.20 18.79
CA GLY A 21 -33.95 -47.79 19.89
C GLY A 21 -33.47 -46.34 19.87
N PHE A 22 -33.89 -45.50 18.91
CA PHE A 22 -33.35 -44.16 18.72
C PHE A 22 -34.39 -43.07 19.00
N CYS A 23 -34.18 -42.33 20.09
CA CYS A 23 -34.98 -41.18 20.47
C CYS A 23 -34.13 -39.92 20.36
N VAL A 24 -34.39 -39.10 19.33
CA VAL A 24 -33.66 -37.88 18.99
C VAL A 24 -34.66 -36.72 19.00
N ASP A 25 -34.36 -35.61 19.66
CA ASP A 25 -35.30 -34.50 19.89
C ASP A 25 -36.67 -34.86 20.48
N GLY A 26 -36.75 -36.00 21.19
CA GLY A 26 -38.02 -36.50 21.71
C GLY A 26 -38.95 -37.09 20.63
N ASN A 27 -38.44 -37.44 19.45
CA ASN A 27 -39.13 -38.22 18.42
C ASN A 27 -38.34 -39.49 18.06
N CYS A 28 -39.05 -40.55 17.68
CA CYS A 28 -38.41 -41.79 17.23
C CYS A 28 -37.79 -41.62 15.82
N CYS A 29 -36.48 -41.80 15.71
CA CYS A 29 -35.72 -41.53 14.48
C CYS A 29 -35.14 -42.78 13.83
N GLU A 30 -34.97 -42.79 12.51
CA GLU A 30 -34.31 -43.91 11.80
C GLU A 30 -32.81 -44.02 12.13
N VAL A 31 -32.21 -42.97 12.70
CA VAL A 31 -30.77 -42.87 13.05
C VAL A 31 -30.57 -42.50 14.53
N GLU A 32 -29.42 -42.87 15.08
CA GLU A 32 -29.06 -42.65 16.50
C GLU A 32 -28.88 -41.16 16.86
N SER A 33 -28.54 -40.32 15.88
CA SER A 33 -28.37 -38.87 16.05
C SER A 33 -28.59 -38.16 14.72
N CYS A 34 -29.20 -36.98 14.75
CA CYS A 34 -29.24 -36.07 13.60
C CYS A 34 -27.95 -35.22 13.53
N GLY A 35 -27.71 -34.56 12.40
CA GLY A 35 -26.62 -33.59 12.27
C GLY A 35 -26.88 -32.34 13.10
N SER A 36 -25.86 -31.49 13.26
CA SER A 36 -26.06 -30.15 13.83
C SER A 36 -27.10 -29.40 13.00
N CYS A 37 -28.10 -28.79 13.65
CA CYS A 37 -29.20 -28.10 12.98
C CYS A 37 -30.08 -29.00 12.12
N GLU A 38 -30.26 -30.23 12.56
CA GLU A 38 -31.28 -31.13 12.07
C GLU A 38 -32.09 -31.63 13.25
N THR A 39 -33.40 -31.79 13.05
CA THR A 39 -34.27 -32.38 14.06
C THR A 39 -34.91 -33.65 13.54
N CYS A 40 -35.19 -34.56 14.46
CA CYS A 40 -35.88 -35.79 14.12
C CYS A 40 -37.37 -35.55 13.85
N GLY A 41 -37.74 -35.62 12.57
CA GLY A 41 -39.12 -35.69 12.11
C GLY A 41 -39.91 -34.40 12.27
N ASP A 42 -40.55 -33.97 11.18
CA ASP A 42 -41.69 -33.06 11.23
C ASP A 42 -42.97 -33.81 10.87
N THR A 43 -44.11 -33.11 10.85
CA THR A 43 -45.40 -33.71 10.42
C THR A 43 -45.38 -34.23 8.98
N THR A 44 -44.35 -33.92 8.20
CA THR A 44 -44.24 -34.22 6.76
C THR A 44 -43.29 -35.38 6.49
N ASN A 45 -42.21 -35.51 7.27
CA ASN A 45 -41.13 -36.47 7.13
C ASN A 45 -40.84 -37.15 8.48
N PRO A 46 -41.80 -37.93 9.01
CA PRO A 46 -41.64 -38.61 10.29
C PRO A 46 -40.46 -39.59 10.28
N GLY A 47 -39.72 -39.63 11.38
CA GLY A 47 -38.56 -40.52 11.56
C GLY A 47 -37.30 -40.13 10.79
N LEU A 48 -37.34 -39.09 9.95
CA LEU A 48 -36.20 -38.62 9.19
C LEU A 48 -35.62 -37.34 9.80
N CYS A 49 -34.29 -37.22 9.81
CA CYS A 49 -33.63 -35.96 10.15
C CYS A 49 -33.96 -34.92 9.07
N VAL A 50 -34.55 -33.80 9.51
CA VAL A 50 -34.89 -32.67 8.66
C VAL A 50 -34.14 -31.43 9.13
N PRO A 51 -33.66 -30.56 8.22
CA PRO A 51 -32.98 -29.33 8.62
C PRO A 51 -33.86 -28.43 9.48
N VAL A 52 -33.31 -27.94 10.58
CA VAL A 52 -33.84 -26.84 11.38
C VAL A 52 -33.27 -25.55 10.81
N VAL A 53 -34.15 -24.65 10.36
CA VAL A 53 -33.76 -23.33 9.84
C VAL A 53 -34.48 -22.24 10.61
N ASP A 54 -33.75 -21.19 10.96
CA ASP A 54 -34.25 -20.02 11.70
C ASP A 54 -35.02 -20.37 12.99
N ALA A 55 -34.66 -21.50 13.64
CA ALA A 55 -35.35 -22.03 14.80
C ALA A 55 -34.39 -22.66 15.82
N PRO A 56 -34.77 -22.71 17.11
CA PRO A 56 -33.98 -23.39 18.10
C PRO A 56 -33.85 -24.89 17.83
N ASP A 57 -32.61 -25.37 17.91
CA ASP A 57 -32.26 -26.79 17.99
C ASP A 57 -31.62 -26.94 19.37
N HIS A 58 -32.20 -27.80 20.21
CA HIS A 58 -31.94 -27.79 21.66
C HIS A 58 -30.98 -28.91 22.08
N ASP A 59 -30.64 -29.83 21.17
CA ASP A 59 -29.80 -30.99 21.46
C ASP A 59 -28.48 -30.99 20.67
N SER A 60 -28.52 -30.52 19.42
CA SER A 60 -27.41 -30.57 18.46
C SER A 60 -26.82 -29.18 18.23
N CYS A 61 -27.58 -28.15 18.61
CA CYS A 61 -27.15 -26.77 18.71
C CYS A 61 -27.32 -26.25 20.13
N ASN A 62 -26.40 -25.42 20.63
CA ASN A 62 -26.60 -24.81 21.96
C ASN A 62 -27.69 -23.72 21.93
N THR A 63 -28.18 -23.32 20.75
CA THR A 63 -29.27 -22.35 20.60
C THR A 63 -30.12 -22.51 19.35
N THR A 64 -29.69 -21.96 18.22
CA THR A 64 -30.54 -21.68 17.06
C THR A 64 -29.76 -21.84 15.78
N CYS A 65 -30.43 -22.45 14.83
CA CYS A 65 -29.92 -22.65 13.50
C CYS A 65 -30.21 -21.44 12.63
N ASP A 66 -29.23 -21.03 11.84
CA ASP A 66 -29.44 -20.01 10.83
C ASP A 66 -30.24 -20.57 9.63
N SER A 67 -30.56 -19.69 8.68
CA SER A 67 -31.26 -20.06 7.44
C SER A 67 -30.51 -21.07 6.56
N SER A 68 -29.22 -21.31 6.80
CA SER A 68 -28.39 -22.31 6.12
C SER A 68 -28.27 -23.63 6.89
N GLY A 69 -28.93 -23.75 8.05
CA GLY A 69 -28.82 -24.92 8.91
C GLY A 69 -27.46 -25.04 9.59
N GLN A 70 -26.83 -23.91 9.95
CA GLN A 70 -25.63 -23.89 10.77
C GLN A 70 -25.93 -23.35 12.16
N CYS A 71 -25.20 -23.86 13.15
CA CYS A 71 -25.33 -23.41 14.52
C CYS A 71 -24.83 -21.98 14.71
N GLN A 72 -25.69 -21.09 15.21
CA GLN A 72 -25.26 -19.78 15.66
C GLN A 72 -24.62 -19.88 17.05
N PRO A 73 -23.36 -19.45 17.24
CA PRO A 73 -22.78 -19.37 18.56
C PRO A 73 -23.52 -18.31 19.40
N GLU A 74 -23.82 -18.65 20.65
CA GLU A 74 -24.19 -17.63 21.63
C GLU A 74 -22.99 -16.74 21.92
N CYS A 75 -23.29 -15.47 22.14
CA CYS A 75 -22.31 -14.50 22.57
C CYS A 75 -22.88 -13.68 23.73
N SER A 76 -21.98 -13.25 24.60
CA SER A 76 -22.21 -12.23 25.62
C SER A 76 -21.45 -10.94 25.33
N SER A 77 -20.51 -10.98 24.37
CA SER A 77 -19.67 -9.88 23.90
C SER A 77 -19.17 -10.11 22.47
N ASP A 78 -18.74 -9.04 21.79
CA ASP A 78 -18.35 -9.09 20.37
C ASP A 78 -17.14 -9.99 20.11
N ASP A 79 -16.18 -10.07 21.05
CA ASP A 79 -14.96 -10.89 20.93
C ASP A 79 -15.22 -12.39 20.87
N GLU A 80 -16.42 -12.84 21.25
CA GLU A 80 -16.82 -14.25 21.21
C GLU A 80 -17.31 -14.69 19.84
N CYS A 81 -17.59 -13.74 18.95
CA CYS A 81 -18.12 -14.04 17.63
C CYS A 81 -17.02 -14.42 16.62
N PRO A 82 -17.22 -15.49 15.83
CA PRO A 82 -16.23 -15.92 14.86
C PRO A 82 -16.23 -14.99 13.64
N GLY A 83 -15.09 -14.39 13.32
CA GLY A 83 -14.95 -13.48 12.17
C GLY A 83 -14.92 -12.01 12.59
N ALA A 84 -14.19 -11.20 11.82
CA ALA A 84 -13.94 -9.80 12.16
C ALA A 84 -15.21 -8.94 12.06
N CYS A 85 -16.11 -9.28 11.13
CA CYS A 85 -17.33 -8.53 10.87
C CYS A 85 -18.55 -9.06 11.62
N ASN A 86 -18.37 -9.94 12.61
CA ASN A 86 -19.45 -10.38 13.48
C ASN A 86 -19.44 -9.61 14.79
N ALA A 87 -20.64 -9.24 15.26
CA ALA A 87 -20.85 -8.62 16.55
C ALA A 87 -21.97 -9.31 17.32
N CYS A 88 -21.95 -9.15 18.64
CA CYS A 88 -22.94 -9.74 19.51
C CYS A 88 -24.18 -8.85 19.60
N GLN A 89 -25.22 -9.21 18.84
CA GLN A 89 -26.51 -8.53 18.86
C GLN A 89 -27.58 -9.43 19.46
N ALA A 90 -28.19 -8.96 20.56
CA ALA A 90 -29.24 -9.68 21.28
C ALA A 90 -28.86 -11.13 21.67
N GLY A 91 -27.58 -11.36 22.00
CA GLY A 91 -27.05 -12.67 22.42
C GLY A 91 -26.66 -13.61 21.28
N ARG A 92 -26.62 -13.10 20.04
CA ARG A 92 -26.28 -13.86 18.83
C ARG A 92 -25.21 -13.14 18.02
N CYS A 93 -24.37 -13.91 17.35
CA CYS A 93 -23.41 -13.36 16.40
C CYS A 93 -24.12 -13.04 15.08
N GLU A 94 -24.17 -11.74 14.76
CA GLU A 94 -24.73 -11.24 13.51
C GLU A 94 -23.64 -10.53 12.70
N VAL A 95 -23.68 -10.71 11.37
CA VAL A 95 -22.79 -9.99 10.45
C VAL A 95 -23.21 -8.52 10.43
N LEU A 96 -22.27 -7.63 10.73
CA LEU A 96 -22.50 -6.19 10.68
C LEU A 96 -22.64 -5.71 9.23
N ALA A 97 -23.55 -4.76 9.00
CA ALA A 97 -23.77 -4.12 7.70
C ALA A 97 -23.52 -2.61 7.79
N ASP A 98 -22.66 -2.09 6.91
CA ASP A 98 -22.27 -0.68 6.85
C ASP A 98 -21.73 -0.11 8.17
N GLN A 99 -21.06 -0.96 8.97
CA GLN A 99 -20.46 -0.57 10.25
C GLN A 99 -18.97 -0.95 10.28
N PRO A 100 -18.12 -0.20 11.03
CA PRO A 100 -16.75 -0.61 11.26
C PRO A 100 -16.73 -1.90 12.06
N ASP A 101 -15.69 -2.70 11.83
CA ASP A 101 -15.53 -3.94 12.57
C ASP A 101 -15.21 -3.65 14.06
N PRO A 102 -15.79 -4.39 15.02
CA PRO A 102 -15.62 -4.08 16.44
C PRO A 102 -14.17 -4.19 16.91
N SER A 103 -13.39 -5.05 16.24
CA SER A 103 -12.01 -5.35 16.57
C SER A 103 -10.98 -4.37 15.97
N GLY A 104 -11.41 -3.51 15.03
CA GLY A 104 -10.54 -2.66 14.21
C GLY A 104 -9.58 -3.42 13.29
N THR A 105 -9.84 -4.69 12.96
CA THR A 105 -8.96 -5.54 12.15
C THR A 105 -9.21 -5.45 10.66
N CYS A 106 -10.33 -4.88 10.23
CA CYS A 106 -10.68 -4.76 8.82
C CYS A 106 -10.00 -3.59 8.13
N ASN A 107 -8.85 -3.11 8.60
CA ASN A 107 -7.95 -2.18 7.90
C ASN A 107 -8.66 -1.01 7.18
N GLY A 108 -9.73 -0.46 7.78
CA GLY A 108 -10.49 0.66 7.22
C GLY A 108 -11.64 0.30 6.27
N TYR A 109 -12.00 -0.97 6.10
CA TYR A 109 -13.25 -1.39 5.44
C TYR A 109 -14.42 -1.41 6.42
N LEU A 110 -15.62 -1.09 5.92
CA LEU A 110 -16.87 -1.39 6.63
C LEU A 110 -17.32 -2.80 6.29
N CYS A 111 -18.01 -3.45 7.23
CA CYS A 111 -18.60 -4.77 7.03
C CYS A 111 -19.79 -4.70 6.05
N ASP A 112 -19.94 -5.69 5.18
CA ASP A 112 -20.90 -5.65 4.05
C ASP A 112 -22.27 -6.27 4.37
N GLY A 113 -22.44 -6.81 5.58
CA GLY A 113 -23.66 -7.48 6.01
C GLY A 113 -23.86 -8.90 5.45
N VAL A 114 -22.86 -9.45 4.75
CA VAL A 114 -22.94 -10.75 4.08
C VAL A 114 -21.79 -11.67 4.47
N ASP A 115 -20.55 -11.20 4.41
CA ASP A 115 -19.36 -11.97 4.77
C ASP A 115 -18.99 -11.71 6.24
N PRO A 116 -18.88 -12.74 7.10
CA PRO A 116 -18.38 -12.57 8.47
C PRO A 116 -16.89 -12.17 8.53
N GLY A 117 -16.15 -12.30 7.43
CA GLY A 117 -14.79 -11.80 7.27
C GLY A 117 -14.72 -10.32 6.88
N CYS A 118 -13.51 -9.77 6.88
CA CYS A 118 -13.29 -8.40 6.40
C CYS A 118 -13.40 -8.35 4.86
N PRO A 119 -14.14 -7.38 4.30
CA PRO A 119 -14.04 -7.07 2.89
C PRO A 119 -12.59 -6.73 2.51
N THR A 120 -12.22 -7.13 1.30
CA THR A 120 -10.87 -6.91 0.75
C THR A 120 -10.86 -5.97 -0.45
N PHE A 121 -12.04 -5.48 -0.84
CA PHE A 121 -12.21 -4.59 -1.97
C PHE A 121 -13.34 -3.60 -1.71
N CYS A 122 -13.14 -2.34 -2.10
CA CYS A 122 -14.16 -1.29 -2.09
C CYS A 122 -14.50 -0.86 -3.52
N THR A 123 -15.76 -0.53 -3.76
CA THR A 123 -16.24 0.07 -5.00
C THR A 123 -16.34 1.59 -4.90
N ASN A 124 -16.58 2.10 -3.70
CA ASN A 124 -16.79 3.50 -3.41
C ASN A 124 -16.35 3.83 -1.96
N THR A 125 -16.20 5.12 -1.64
CA THR A 125 -15.72 5.56 -0.31
C THR A 125 -16.68 5.22 0.83
N SER A 126 -17.98 5.00 0.57
CA SER A 126 -18.90 4.55 1.62
C SER A 126 -18.75 3.09 1.98
N ASP A 127 -17.92 2.31 1.26
CA ASP A 127 -17.54 0.95 1.68
C ASP A 127 -16.38 0.99 2.72
N CYS A 128 -15.86 2.18 3.03
CA CYS A 128 -14.73 2.41 3.92
C CYS A 128 -15.16 3.15 5.19
N VAL A 129 -14.40 2.97 6.27
CA VAL A 129 -14.61 3.71 7.52
C VAL A 129 -14.46 5.21 7.29
N GLU A 130 -15.09 6.01 8.14
CA GLU A 130 -15.09 7.47 8.00
C GLU A 130 -13.66 8.03 7.89
N GLY A 131 -13.44 8.84 6.85
CA GLY A 131 -12.15 9.47 6.57
C GLY A 131 -11.20 8.65 5.69
N VAL A 132 -11.51 7.39 5.37
CA VAL A 132 -10.68 6.54 4.51
C VAL A 132 -11.28 6.50 3.10
N PRO A 133 -10.62 7.02 2.05
CA PRO A 133 -11.14 6.96 0.69
C PRO A 133 -10.98 5.56 0.08
N CYS A 134 -11.88 5.21 -0.83
CA CYS A 134 -11.69 4.06 -1.70
C CYS A 134 -10.84 4.44 -2.91
N LYS A 135 -9.61 3.89 -3.00
CA LYS A 135 -8.67 4.15 -4.10
C LYS A 135 -8.15 2.84 -4.67
N GLY A 136 -8.26 2.67 -5.99
CA GLY A 136 -7.78 1.46 -6.67
C GLY A 136 -8.47 0.17 -6.21
N GLY A 137 -9.64 0.28 -5.57
CA GLY A 137 -10.33 -0.86 -4.97
C GLY A 137 -9.95 -1.14 -3.52
N LEU A 138 -9.12 -0.30 -2.88
CA LEU A 138 -8.71 -0.48 -1.50
C LEU A 138 -9.16 0.70 -0.63
N CYS A 139 -9.66 0.40 0.58
CA CYS A 139 -9.89 1.40 1.61
C CYS A 139 -8.55 1.77 2.23
N THR A 140 -7.94 2.86 1.74
CA THR A 140 -6.59 3.23 2.15
C THR A 140 -6.44 4.74 2.23
N LEU A 141 -5.68 5.19 3.22
CA LEU A 141 -5.20 6.58 3.30
C LEU A 141 -3.99 6.80 2.38
N GLN A 142 -3.56 5.80 1.61
CA GLN A 142 -2.44 5.92 0.69
C GLN A 142 -2.63 7.10 -0.28
N GLY A 143 -1.62 7.96 -0.32
CA GLY A 143 -1.60 9.17 -1.14
C GLY A 143 -2.35 10.36 -0.55
N GLU A 144 -2.93 10.24 0.66
CA GLU A 144 -3.53 11.37 1.37
C GLU A 144 -2.47 12.23 2.06
N PRO A 145 -2.69 13.55 2.19
CA PRO A 145 -1.78 14.43 2.90
C PRO A 145 -1.73 14.10 4.40
N CYS A 146 -0.54 14.22 5.00
CA CYS A 146 -0.33 13.99 6.42
C CYS A 146 0.67 14.97 7.02
N ASP A 147 0.45 15.33 8.28
CA ASP A 147 1.41 16.12 9.07
C ASP A 147 2.29 15.22 9.96
N ASP A 148 1.80 14.01 10.28
CA ASP A 148 2.50 12.98 11.04
C ASP A 148 1.98 11.57 10.73
N ALA A 149 2.66 10.54 11.24
CA ALA A 149 2.30 9.13 11.01
C ALA A 149 0.94 8.73 11.60
N SER A 150 0.43 9.43 12.61
CA SER A 150 -0.87 9.09 13.21
C SER A 150 -2.05 9.47 12.30
N SER A 151 -1.83 10.43 11.41
CA SER A 151 -2.80 10.85 10.39
C SER A 151 -3.04 9.79 9.31
N CYS A 152 -2.16 8.79 9.21
CA CYS A 152 -2.15 7.80 8.15
C CYS A 152 -2.76 6.44 8.53
N GLY A 153 -3.44 6.34 9.68
CA GLY A 153 -4.22 5.14 10.05
C GLY A 153 -3.39 3.86 10.11
N GLY A 154 -2.11 3.96 10.52
CA GLY A 154 -1.18 2.83 10.59
C GLY A 154 -0.14 2.78 9.45
N LEU A 155 -0.30 3.61 8.41
CA LEU A 155 0.70 3.83 7.37
C LEU A 155 1.79 4.83 7.82
N THR A 156 2.87 4.96 7.03
CA THR A 156 3.96 5.91 7.33
C THR A 156 3.72 7.23 6.61
N CYS A 157 3.86 8.36 7.32
CA CYS A 157 3.82 9.67 6.69
C CYS A 157 5.22 10.04 6.17
N ILE A 158 5.39 10.14 4.86
CA ILE A 158 6.65 10.51 4.20
C ILE A 158 6.33 11.58 3.16
N ASP A 159 7.11 12.66 3.12
CA ASP A 159 6.88 13.78 2.20
C ASP A 159 5.52 14.50 2.37
N ASN A 160 4.97 14.46 3.58
CA ASN A 160 3.59 14.87 3.90
C ASN A 160 2.52 14.08 3.14
N VAL A 161 2.82 12.83 2.75
CA VAL A 161 1.91 11.91 2.09
C VAL A 161 1.92 10.56 2.82
N CYS A 162 0.76 9.94 3.00
CA CYS A 162 0.65 8.61 3.61
C CYS A 162 1.06 7.51 2.63
N CYS A 163 2.04 6.71 3.01
CA CYS A 163 2.68 5.71 2.16
C CYS A 163 2.25 4.30 2.53
N GLY A 164 1.95 3.47 1.52
CA GLY A 164 1.53 2.08 1.74
C GLY A 164 2.55 1.22 2.51
N SER A 165 3.82 1.62 2.51
CA SER A 165 4.90 1.02 3.27
C SER A 165 5.91 2.09 3.69
N PRO A 166 6.77 1.85 4.69
CA PRO A 166 7.93 2.70 4.89
C PRO A 166 8.80 2.70 3.62
N CYS A 167 9.21 3.87 3.16
CA CYS A 167 10.18 3.99 2.08
C CYS A 167 11.60 3.74 2.62
N ASP A 168 12.51 3.30 1.75
CA ASP A 168 13.93 3.24 2.10
C ASP A 168 14.53 4.64 2.31
N VAL A 169 15.80 4.69 2.73
CA VAL A 169 16.53 5.91 3.14
C VAL A 169 16.36 7.08 2.16
N CYS A 170 16.33 6.83 0.86
CA CYS A 170 16.11 7.87 -0.14
C CYS A 170 14.88 7.57 -1.01
N GLY A 171 13.86 6.92 -0.46
CA GLY A 171 12.59 6.72 -1.13
C GLY A 171 11.64 7.90 -0.92
N VAL A 172 11.03 8.38 -2.00
CA VAL A 172 9.99 9.41 -1.97
C VAL A 172 8.63 8.79 -2.19
N CYS A 173 7.63 9.41 -1.59
CA CYS A 173 6.25 8.92 -1.60
C CYS A 173 5.27 9.92 -2.21
N SER A 174 5.66 11.18 -2.32
CA SER A 174 4.87 12.18 -3.04
C SER A 174 5.24 12.20 -4.52
N ALA A 175 4.23 12.27 -5.37
CA ALA A 175 4.38 12.50 -6.81
C ALA A 175 5.13 13.82 -7.10
N LEU A 176 4.97 14.82 -6.22
CA LEU A 176 5.68 16.10 -6.33
C LEU A 176 7.19 15.98 -6.10
N ARG A 177 7.63 14.92 -5.40
CA ARG A 177 9.05 14.66 -5.10
C ARG A 177 9.68 13.60 -6.01
N GLY A 178 8.92 13.07 -6.97
CA GLY A 178 9.42 12.17 -8.00
C GLY A 178 8.80 10.78 -8.03
N SER A 179 7.84 10.51 -7.14
CA SER A 179 7.05 9.26 -7.22
C SER A 179 6.13 9.24 -8.44
N PRO A 180 5.84 8.08 -9.06
CA PRO A 180 4.84 7.98 -10.12
C PRO A 180 3.45 8.43 -9.65
N GLU A 181 3.09 8.17 -8.40
CA GLU A 181 1.82 8.57 -7.78
C GLU A 181 1.96 8.78 -6.26
N ASP A 182 1.07 9.58 -5.67
CA ASP A 182 1.09 9.83 -4.22
C ASP A 182 0.78 8.54 -3.46
N GLY A 183 1.63 8.20 -2.50
CA GLY A 183 1.46 7.07 -1.60
C GLY A 183 2.24 5.80 -1.98
N GLU A 184 2.81 5.74 -3.18
CA GLU A 184 3.74 4.68 -3.57
C GLU A 184 5.18 5.13 -3.35
N CYS A 185 5.98 4.29 -2.68
CA CYS A 185 7.41 4.55 -2.52
C CYS A 185 8.15 4.31 -3.83
N SER A 186 9.09 5.21 -4.14
CA SER A 186 9.94 5.11 -5.32
C SER A 186 11.29 5.78 -5.06
N PRO A 187 12.34 5.51 -5.86
CA PRO A 187 13.61 6.19 -5.68
C PRO A 187 13.49 7.70 -5.88
N ALA A 188 13.97 8.48 -4.92
CA ALA A 188 14.09 9.92 -5.10
C ALA A 188 14.99 10.24 -6.31
N PRO A 189 14.69 11.31 -7.08
CA PRO A 189 15.58 11.76 -8.14
C PRO A 189 17.01 12.00 -7.61
N LYS A 190 18.01 11.70 -8.44
CA LYS A 190 19.41 11.90 -8.06
C LYS A 190 19.66 13.36 -7.69
N GLY A 191 20.27 13.59 -6.53
CA GLY A 191 20.56 14.91 -5.97
C GLY A 191 19.39 15.57 -5.23
N SER A 192 18.23 14.92 -5.14
CA SER A 192 17.13 15.42 -4.30
C SER A 192 17.58 15.45 -2.85
N PRO A 193 17.50 16.60 -2.16
CA PRO A 193 17.79 16.65 -0.73
C PRO A 193 16.77 15.81 0.03
N ASP A 194 17.21 15.12 1.08
CA ASP A 194 16.35 14.39 2.00
C ASP A 194 16.88 14.50 3.43
N ASP A 195 16.02 14.40 4.44
CA ASP A 195 16.42 14.46 5.84
C ASP A 195 17.39 13.33 6.21
N ALA A 196 17.23 12.15 5.60
CA ALA A 196 18.14 11.04 5.76
C ALA A 196 19.36 11.13 4.82
N CYS A 197 19.26 11.90 3.72
CA CYS A 197 20.28 12.08 2.69
C CYS A 197 20.66 13.59 2.55
N PRO A 198 21.42 14.21 3.49
CA PRO A 198 21.66 15.67 3.49
C PRO A 198 22.37 16.20 2.23
N VAL A 199 23.24 15.38 1.64
CA VAL A 199 23.98 15.69 0.39
C VAL A 199 23.21 15.25 -0.87
N GLY A 200 22.02 14.71 -0.70
CA GLY A 200 21.11 14.28 -1.74
C GLY A 200 21.07 12.77 -1.95
N CYS A 201 20.01 12.32 -2.62
CA CYS A 201 19.78 10.91 -2.95
C CYS A 201 20.56 10.46 -4.18
N SER A 202 20.98 9.20 -4.25
CA SER A 202 21.77 8.68 -5.39
C SER A 202 20.97 8.47 -6.68
N GLY A 203 19.64 8.47 -6.59
CA GLY A 203 18.74 8.02 -7.66
C GLY A 203 18.32 6.55 -7.51
N THR A 204 18.76 5.86 -6.46
CA THR A 204 18.27 4.53 -6.05
C THR A 204 17.69 4.61 -4.64
N GLU A 205 16.74 3.74 -4.32
CA GLU A 205 15.98 3.77 -3.05
C GLU A 205 16.88 3.62 -1.81
N THR A 206 17.95 2.83 -1.94
CA THR A 206 18.72 2.33 -0.78
C THR A 206 19.97 3.14 -0.44
N ALA A 207 20.29 4.21 -1.16
CA ALA A 207 21.57 4.89 -0.99
C ALA A 207 21.44 6.41 -1.08
N CYS A 208 21.91 7.07 -0.02
CA CYS A 208 22.35 8.46 -0.13
C CYS A 208 23.38 8.54 -1.25
N LEU A 209 23.54 9.71 -1.87
CA LEU A 209 24.85 10.02 -2.40
C LEU A 209 25.77 9.85 -1.21
N ASP A 210 26.62 8.83 -1.27
CA ASP A 210 27.72 8.72 -0.34
C ASP A 210 28.35 10.12 -0.31
N SER A 211 28.83 10.57 0.83
CA SER A 211 29.74 11.72 0.89
C SER A 211 30.97 11.53 -0.03
N ALA A 212 31.05 10.45 -0.80
CA ALA A 212 31.62 10.39 -2.14
C ALA A 212 31.03 11.48 -3.07
N ALA A 213 31.38 12.71 -2.73
CA ALA A 213 32.25 13.42 -3.62
C ALA A 213 31.44 13.97 -4.83
N LEU A 214 30.80 15.11 -4.64
CA LEU A 214 30.11 15.96 -5.61
C LEU A 214 30.91 16.09 -6.93
N PRO A 215 30.25 16.00 -8.10
CA PRO A 215 30.92 16.12 -9.40
C PRO A 215 31.50 17.53 -9.60
N ALA A 216 32.46 17.69 -10.51
CA ALA A 216 33.01 19.01 -10.77
C ALA A 216 31.96 20.05 -11.17
N GLY A 217 32.12 21.26 -10.63
CA GLY A 217 31.19 22.37 -10.76
C GLY A 217 30.12 22.43 -9.66
N SER A 218 29.93 21.38 -8.86
CA SER A 218 29.00 21.42 -7.72
C SER A 218 29.55 22.26 -6.57
N PRO A 219 28.71 23.00 -5.83
CA PRO A 219 29.15 23.78 -4.67
C PRO A 219 29.59 22.88 -3.52
N CYS A 220 30.66 23.23 -2.82
CA CYS A 220 31.24 22.45 -1.72
C CYS A 220 31.74 23.34 -0.58
N GLU A 221 31.86 22.81 0.63
CA GLU A 221 32.44 23.51 1.78
C GLU A 221 33.84 22.99 2.13
N GLU A 222 34.10 21.70 1.91
CA GLU A 222 35.39 21.06 2.10
C GLU A 222 35.75 20.07 1.00
N SER A 223 37.02 19.70 0.91
CA SER A 223 37.55 18.92 -0.22
C SER A 223 37.05 17.48 -0.28
N SER A 224 36.66 16.89 0.85
CA SER A 224 35.98 15.58 0.91
C SER A 224 34.60 15.61 0.26
N ASP A 225 34.00 16.78 0.10
CA ASP A 225 32.70 16.91 -0.54
C ASP A 225 32.77 16.65 -2.04
N CYS A 226 33.94 16.57 -2.68
CA CYS A 226 34.09 16.57 -4.15
C CYS A 226 34.65 15.26 -4.70
N SER A 227 34.13 14.76 -5.85
CA SER A 227 34.51 13.50 -6.56
C SER A 227 36.02 13.31 -6.67
N SER A 228 36.67 14.43 -6.90
CA SER A 228 38.11 14.60 -7.09
C SER A 228 38.92 14.77 -5.80
N GLY A 229 38.26 14.89 -4.66
CA GLY A 229 38.85 15.31 -3.39
C GLY A 229 39.32 16.77 -3.38
N SER A 230 38.75 17.65 -4.22
CA SER A 230 39.18 19.05 -4.34
C SER A 230 38.01 20.02 -4.40
N CYS A 231 37.80 20.74 -3.30
CA CYS A 231 36.89 21.88 -3.22
C CYS A 231 37.67 23.19 -3.32
N VAL A 232 37.43 23.99 -4.35
CA VAL A 232 38.17 25.23 -4.58
C VAL A 232 37.22 26.39 -4.79
N ALA A 233 37.36 27.42 -3.94
CA ALA A 233 36.47 28.59 -3.90
C ALA A 233 34.97 28.22 -3.82
N GLY A 234 34.66 27.14 -3.10
CA GLY A 234 33.29 26.68 -2.91
C GLY A 234 32.72 25.89 -4.09
N SER A 235 33.55 25.35 -4.99
CA SER A 235 33.11 24.45 -6.07
C SER A 235 34.08 23.28 -6.31
N CYS A 236 33.55 22.12 -6.66
CA CYS A 236 34.32 20.91 -6.90
C CYS A 236 35.06 20.95 -8.24
N CYS A 237 36.33 20.52 -8.28
CA CYS A 237 37.19 20.58 -9.47
C CYS A 237 37.71 19.20 -9.85
N ASP A 238 37.58 18.73 -11.10
CA ASP A 238 37.84 17.32 -11.48
C ASP A 238 39.32 16.85 -11.44
N ASP A 239 40.32 17.74 -11.41
CA ASP A 239 41.74 17.35 -11.55
C ASP A 239 42.64 17.94 -10.46
N SER A 240 43.54 17.11 -9.92
CA SER A 240 44.63 17.54 -9.04
C SER A 240 45.97 17.59 -9.81
N PRO A 241 46.76 18.69 -9.71
CA PRO A 241 46.49 19.87 -8.91
C PRO A 241 45.44 20.76 -9.59
N ALA A 242 44.37 21.08 -8.84
CA ALA A 242 43.36 22.03 -9.26
C ALA A 242 44.01 23.41 -9.34
N VAL A 243 44.56 23.75 -10.51
CA VAL A 243 45.11 25.09 -10.72
C VAL A 243 43.91 26.00 -10.95
N CYS A 244 43.56 26.79 -9.93
CA CYS A 244 42.81 28.03 -10.13
C CYS A 244 43.61 28.90 -11.09
N VAL A 245 43.31 28.81 -12.38
CA VAL A 245 43.79 29.80 -13.32
C VAL A 245 42.97 31.04 -13.02
N GLN A 246 43.57 32.02 -12.34
CA GLN A 246 42.97 33.35 -12.26
C GLN A 246 42.63 33.74 -13.70
N SER A 247 41.33 33.96 -13.96
CA SER A 247 40.88 34.50 -15.22
C SER A 247 41.44 35.92 -15.32
N THR A 248 42.66 36.04 -15.81
CA THR A 248 43.21 37.30 -16.30
C THR A 248 42.57 37.54 -17.67
N ARG A 249 41.24 37.72 -17.69
CA ARG A 249 40.61 38.53 -18.73
C ARG A 249 41.03 39.98 -18.49
N ALA A 250 42.28 40.27 -18.81
CA ALA A 250 42.73 41.60 -19.16
C ALA A 250 42.31 41.84 -20.61
N GLU A 251 41.00 42.00 -20.86
CA GLU A 251 40.53 42.63 -22.08
C GLU A 251 39.27 43.46 -21.77
N THR A 252 39.55 44.69 -21.36
CA THR A 252 38.84 45.92 -21.73
C THR A 252 37.31 45.87 -21.70
N GLN A 253 36.72 46.06 -20.52
CA GLN A 253 35.44 46.77 -20.42
C GLN A 253 35.52 47.87 -19.37
N ALA A 254 35.69 49.09 -19.87
CA ALA A 254 35.49 50.32 -19.14
C ALA A 254 33.99 50.52 -18.94
N HIS A 255 33.44 50.13 -17.78
CA HIS A 255 32.33 50.79 -17.12
C HIS A 255 32.39 50.42 -15.64
N GLY A 256 32.67 51.42 -14.79
CA GLY A 256 32.82 51.20 -13.37
C GLY A 256 31.50 50.87 -12.68
N PHE A 257 31.51 49.86 -11.83
CA PHE A 257 30.70 49.77 -10.62
C PHE A 257 31.31 48.74 -9.66
N ALA A 258 31.37 49.14 -8.38
CA ALA A 258 31.41 48.40 -7.13
C ALA A 258 32.35 47.19 -6.92
N ALA A 259 33.10 47.27 -5.83
CA ALA A 259 33.85 46.19 -5.21
C ALA A 259 32.93 45.07 -4.71
N GLY A 260 33.40 43.83 -4.87
CA GLY A 260 32.97 42.66 -4.08
C GLY A 260 32.05 41.67 -4.80
N THR A 261 32.61 40.83 -5.67
CA THR A 261 32.02 39.52 -5.99
C THR A 261 33.11 38.45 -5.91
N PRO A 262 32.81 37.24 -5.39
CA PRO A 262 33.78 36.17 -5.26
C PRO A 262 34.22 35.68 -6.65
N HIS A 263 35.50 35.33 -6.75
CA HIS A 263 36.16 34.89 -7.97
C HIS A 263 35.43 33.73 -8.66
N ASP A 264 34.93 33.95 -9.88
CA ASP A 264 34.49 32.87 -10.78
C ASP A 264 35.68 31.93 -11.07
N CYS A 265 35.73 30.80 -10.38
CA CYS A 265 36.68 29.73 -10.66
C CYS A 265 36.11 28.88 -11.80
N LEU A 266 36.53 29.16 -13.03
CA LEU A 266 36.23 28.31 -14.18
C LEU A 266 37.03 27.00 -14.06
N CYS A 267 36.35 25.91 -13.72
CA CYS A 267 36.88 24.55 -13.84
C CYS A 267 37.16 24.28 -15.33
N ARG A 268 38.43 24.41 -15.75
CA ARG A 268 38.80 24.14 -17.14
C ARG A 268 39.25 22.68 -17.23
N ALA A 269 38.46 21.84 -17.90
CA ALA A 269 38.87 20.49 -18.27
C ALA A 269 40.24 20.55 -18.95
N GLY A 270 41.24 19.88 -18.37
CA GLY A 270 42.60 19.87 -18.89
C GLY A 270 42.60 19.37 -20.34
N ALA A 271 43.06 20.21 -21.27
CA ALA A 271 43.31 19.74 -22.63
C ALA A 271 44.42 18.67 -22.59
N PRO A 272 44.26 17.50 -23.24
CA PRO A 272 45.26 16.45 -23.20
C PRO A 272 46.57 16.96 -23.80
N ALA A 273 47.66 16.74 -23.08
CA ALA A 273 48.98 17.16 -23.51
C ALA A 273 49.40 16.44 -24.80
N GLY A 274 49.52 17.20 -25.89
CA GLY A 274 50.44 16.88 -26.98
C GLY A 274 49.82 16.69 -28.37
N ARG A 275 50.01 17.69 -29.24
CA ARG A 275 50.70 17.57 -30.53
C ARG A 275 50.80 18.93 -31.21
N THR A 276 52.02 19.45 -31.29
CA THR A 276 52.40 20.55 -32.19
C THR A 276 52.45 20.05 -33.63
N GLU A 277 51.64 20.62 -34.53
CA GLU A 277 51.89 20.61 -35.98
C GLU A 277 51.70 22.02 -36.56
N PRO A 278 52.47 22.39 -37.61
CA PRO A 278 52.62 23.78 -38.05
C PRO A 278 51.54 24.22 -39.06
N LEU A 279 51.31 25.53 -39.04
CA LEU A 279 50.46 26.30 -39.95
C LEU A 279 50.76 26.06 -41.43
N GLY A 280 49.73 25.72 -42.20
CA GLY A 280 49.75 25.62 -43.66
C GLY A 280 48.59 26.41 -44.30
N LEU A 281 48.96 27.51 -44.96
CA LEU A 281 48.39 28.21 -46.13
C LEU A 281 46.91 28.04 -46.57
N LEU A 282 46.25 29.20 -46.66
CA LEU A 282 45.38 29.74 -47.74
C LEU A 282 44.99 28.85 -48.94
N ALA A 283 43.68 28.73 -49.23
CA ALA A 283 43.00 29.31 -50.41
C ALA A 283 41.48 28.93 -50.49
N PRO A 284 40.62 29.73 -51.19
CA PRO A 284 39.15 29.61 -51.21
C PRO A 284 38.60 28.95 -52.50
N LEU A 285 37.30 28.58 -52.53
CA LEU A 285 36.30 28.77 -53.63
C LEU A 285 35.16 27.72 -53.65
N GLY A 286 33.94 28.20 -53.95
CA GLY A 286 32.80 27.44 -54.51
C GLY A 286 31.89 26.81 -53.44
N GLY A 287 30.57 27.02 -53.40
CA GLY A 287 29.60 27.23 -54.48
C GLY A 287 28.65 26.02 -54.55
N LEU A 288 27.36 26.27 -54.81
CA LEU A 288 26.19 25.35 -54.84
C LEU A 288 25.58 25.04 -53.44
N GLY A 289 24.32 25.35 -53.11
CA GLY A 289 23.13 25.59 -53.92
C GLY A 289 22.34 24.29 -54.12
N LEU A 290 21.25 24.07 -53.37
CA LEU A 290 20.09 23.19 -53.68
C LEU A 290 19.12 23.23 -52.47
N LEU A 291 17.93 23.82 -52.55
CA LEU A 291 16.66 23.39 -53.17
C LEU A 291 15.60 23.08 -52.09
N LEU A 292 14.69 24.03 -51.94
CA LEU A 292 13.40 23.92 -51.24
C LEU A 292 12.53 22.81 -51.84
N ARG A 293 11.85 22.04 -50.98
CA ARG A 293 10.60 21.36 -51.33
C ARG A 293 9.54 21.57 -50.24
N ARG A 294 8.54 22.41 -50.54
CA ARG A 294 7.25 22.47 -49.85
C ARG A 294 6.39 21.29 -50.31
N ARG A 295 5.84 20.52 -49.37
CA ARG A 295 4.70 19.62 -49.59
C ARG A 295 3.41 20.36 -49.24
N ARG A 296 2.49 20.46 -50.21
CA ARG A 296 1.05 20.63 -49.97
C ARG A 296 0.39 19.28 -50.26
N ARG A 297 -0.57 18.90 -49.43
CA ARG A 297 -1.53 17.82 -49.70
C ARG A 297 -2.89 18.18 -49.07
N PRO A 298 -3.96 17.55 -49.57
CA PRO A 298 -5.23 18.19 -49.94
C PRO A 298 -6.17 18.46 -48.77
#